data_AF-A0A4Z2F1X1-F1
#
_entry.id   AF-A0A4Z2F1X1-F1
#
_cell.length_a   1.000
_cell.length_b   1.000
_cell.length_c   1.000
_cell.angle_alpha   90.00
_cell.angle_beta   90.00
_cell.angle_gamma   90.00
#
_symmetry.space_group_name_H-M   'P 1'
#
loop_
_entity.id
_entity.type
_entity.pdbx_description
1 polymer ?
#
loop_
_entity_poly.entity_id
_entity_poly.type
_entity_poly.pdbx_seq_one_letter_code
_entity_poly.pdbx_strand_id
1 'polypeptide(L)'
;MNSMAVTSPHHQIPTSPDPHITRSPHHQIPRSLDPQIITSPDPQIPTSPDPQITRSSHHQITRSPDHHITRSPHHQIPRSLHHQIPRSPDPHITRSPHHQIPRSLDHQIPTSPDPQITRSPHPQITRSPDH
;
A
#
# COMPACT_ATOMS: atom_id res chain seq x y z
N MET A 1 -19.52 5.79 -13.41
CA MET A 1 -18.90 5.52 -12.09
C MET A 1 -18.92 6.82 -11.31
N ASN A 2 -19.84 6.96 -10.35
CA ASN A 2 -19.93 8.15 -9.50
C ASN A 2 -18.90 7.98 -8.38
N SER A 3 -17.67 8.43 -8.60
CA SER A 3 -16.67 8.44 -7.52
C SER A 3 -17.00 9.55 -6.53
N MET A 4 -17.37 9.20 -5.30
CA MET A 4 -17.57 10.19 -4.24
C MET A 4 -16.21 10.64 -3.70
N ALA A 5 -15.95 11.96 -3.78
CA ALA A 5 -14.78 12.57 -3.15
C ALA A 5 -15.14 13.00 -1.72
N VAL A 6 -14.60 12.31 -0.73
CA VAL A 6 -14.84 12.61 0.69
C VAL A 6 -13.62 13.36 1.24
N THR A 7 -13.83 14.61 1.64
CA THR A 7 -12.83 15.40 2.37
C THR A 7 -13.24 15.44 3.84
N SER A 8 -12.39 14.92 4.72
CA SER A 8 -12.71 14.85 6.15
C SER A 8 -11.63 15.48 7.02
N PRO A 9 -11.98 16.43 7.89
CA PRO A 9 -11.03 17.17 8.73
C PRO A 9 -10.62 16.41 10.00
N HIS A 10 -11.15 15.22 10.30
CA HIS A 10 -10.78 14.47 11.52
C HIS A 10 -10.78 12.94 11.29
N HIS A 11 -10.12 12.21 12.21
CA HIS A 11 -10.01 10.74 12.26
C HIS A 11 -11.34 10.04 11.91
N GLN A 12 -11.49 9.63 10.65
CA GLN A 12 -12.67 8.90 10.19
C GLN A 12 -12.30 7.51 9.69
N ILE A 13 -13.24 6.60 9.91
CA ILE A 13 -13.33 5.29 9.26
C ILE A 13 -14.43 5.45 8.22
N PRO A 14 -14.18 6.06 7.05
CA PRO A 14 -15.17 6.08 5.99
C PRO A 14 -15.39 4.64 5.53
N THR A 15 -16.63 4.19 5.62
CA THR A 15 -17.11 2.93 5.05
C THR A 15 -18.04 3.26 3.88
N SER A 16 -17.66 2.87 2.67
CA SER A 16 -18.49 3.05 1.47
C SER A 16 -18.50 1.78 0.63
N PRO A 17 -19.68 1.38 0.11
CA PRO A 17 -19.86 0.33 -0.88
C PRO A 17 -19.75 0.89 -2.31
N ASP A 18 -19.02 1.99 -2.49
CA ASP A 18 -18.77 2.58 -3.80
C ASP A 18 -17.30 3.00 -3.89
N PRO A 19 -16.72 3.03 -5.11
CA PRO A 19 -15.39 3.55 -5.33
C PRO A 19 -15.29 5.00 -4.86
N HIS A 20 -14.32 5.31 -4.01
CA HIS A 20 -14.20 6.65 -3.46
C HIS A 20 -12.75 7.12 -3.31
N ILE A 21 -12.63 8.45 -3.30
CA ILE A 21 -11.37 9.14 -3.09
C ILE A 21 -11.46 9.83 -1.73
N THR A 22 -10.57 9.44 -0.82
CA THR A 22 -10.48 10.07 0.49
C THR A 22 -9.27 10.99 0.56
N ARG A 23 -9.51 12.23 0.98
CA ARG A 23 -8.45 13.18 1.33
C ARG A 23 -8.67 13.65 2.76
N SER A 24 -7.65 13.50 3.60
CA SER A 24 -7.70 14.02 4.98
C SER A 24 -6.34 14.57 5.37
N PRO A 25 -6.28 15.64 6.18
CA PRO A 25 -5.04 16.11 6.76
C PRO A 25 -4.54 15.25 7.93
N HIS A 26 -5.32 14.25 8.39
CA HIS A 26 -5.01 13.46 9.58
C HIS A 26 -4.96 11.95 9.32
N HIS A 27 -4.68 11.17 10.38
CA HIS A 27 -4.60 9.71 10.35
C HIS A 27 -5.91 9.09 9.84
N GLN A 28 -5.79 8.08 8.97
CA GLN A 28 -6.95 7.42 8.35
C GLN A 28 -6.90 5.90 8.41
N ILE A 29 -8.05 5.28 8.69
CA ILE A 29 -8.24 3.83 8.67
C ILE A 29 -9.50 3.50 7.84
N PRO A 30 -9.48 3.73 6.52
CA PRO A 30 -10.64 3.49 5.68
C PRO A 30 -10.86 1.99 5.44
N ARG A 31 -12.13 1.62 5.33
CA ARG A 31 -12.59 0.27 4.98
C ARG A 31 -13.60 0.37 3.84
N SER A 32 -13.42 -0.39 2.78
CA SER A 32 -14.37 -0.42 1.66
C SER A 32 -14.44 -1.80 1.06
N LEU A 33 -15.48 -2.03 0.26
CA LEU A 33 -15.66 -3.21 -0.58
C LEU A 33 -15.47 -2.86 -2.07
N ASP A 34 -14.79 -1.74 -2.34
CA ASP A 34 -14.58 -1.20 -3.67
C ASP A 34 -13.18 -0.59 -3.81
N PRO A 35 -12.75 -0.29 -5.05
CA PRO A 35 -11.49 0.38 -5.30
C PRO A 35 -11.40 1.74 -4.61
N GLN A 36 -10.26 2.01 -3.95
CA GLN A 36 -10.04 3.25 -3.20
C GLN A 36 -8.75 3.97 -3.59
N ILE A 37 -8.82 5.30 -3.55
CA ILE A 37 -7.65 6.17 -3.59
C ILE A 37 -7.63 7.01 -2.31
N ILE A 38 -6.56 6.89 -1.51
CA ILE A 38 -6.49 7.55 -0.20
C ILE A 38 -5.22 8.38 -0.15
N THR A 39 -5.37 9.66 0.21
CA THR A 39 -4.25 10.60 0.32
C THR A 39 -4.32 11.36 1.65
N SER A 40 -3.25 11.30 2.44
CA SER A 40 -3.14 12.02 3.72
C SER A 40 -1.68 12.39 3.99
N PRO A 41 -1.35 13.52 4.64
CA PRO A 41 0.02 13.74 5.11
C PRO A 41 0.39 12.80 6.27
N ASP A 42 -0.58 12.21 6.96
CA ASP A 42 -0.41 11.41 8.17
C ASP A 42 -0.39 9.89 7.90
N PRO A 43 -0.08 9.06 8.91
CA PRO A 43 -0.16 7.61 8.82
C PRO A 43 -1.51 7.06 8.33
N GLN A 44 -1.45 6.02 7.50
CA GLN A 44 -2.61 5.40 6.87
C GLN A 44 -2.63 3.88 7.05
N ILE A 45 -3.81 3.34 7.37
CA ILE A 45 -4.06 1.90 7.47
C ILE A 45 -5.31 1.48 6.67
N PRO A 46 -5.25 1.48 5.33
CA PRO A 46 -6.35 0.99 4.51
C PRO A 46 -6.52 -0.52 4.51
N THR A 47 -7.79 -0.92 4.41
CA THR A 47 -8.22 -2.31 4.22
C THR A 47 -9.37 -2.36 3.21
N SER A 48 -9.21 -3.10 2.11
CA SER A 48 -10.28 -3.33 1.11
C SER A 48 -10.09 -4.70 0.46
N PRO A 49 -11.14 -5.43 0.07
CA PRO A 49 -11.02 -6.58 -0.81
C PRO A 49 -10.55 -6.18 -2.22
N ASP A 50 -10.70 -4.91 -2.60
CA ASP A 50 -10.45 -4.42 -3.95
C ASP A 50 -9.11 -3.70 -4.13
N PRO A 51 -8.77 -3.31 -5.37
CA PRO A 51 -7.57 -2.55 -5.65
C PRO A 51 -7.45 -1.23 -4.87
N GLN A 52 -6.26 -0.96 -4.33
CA GLN A 52 -6.02 0.24 -3.52
C GLN A 52 -4.80 1.03 -4.00
N ILE A 53 -4.95 2.36 -4.00
CA ILE A 53 -3.84 3.30 -4.15
C ILE A 53 -3.75 4.16 -2.90
N THR A 54 -2.61 4.10 -2.21
CA THR A 54 -2.41 4.77 -0.93
C THR A 54 -1.21 5.70 -1.00
N ARG A 55 -1.40 6.97 -0.65
CA ARG A 55 -0.36 8.01 -0.63
C ARG A 55 -0.31 8.71 0.72
N SER A 56 0.84 8.64 1.38
CA SER A 56 1.11 9.24 2.68
C SER A 56 2.45 9.94 2.68
N SER A 57 2.63 10.95 3.53
CA SER A 57 3.96 11.48 3.84
C SER A 57 4.64 10.76 5.01
N HIS A 58 3.99 9.80 5.67
CA HIS A 58 4.52 9.09 6.84
C HIS A 58 4.38 7.56 6.72
N HIS A 59 3.65 6.90 7.61
CA HIS A 59 3.64 5.45 7.69
C HIS A 59 2.44 4.87 6.93
N GLN A 60 2.67 3.81 6.16
CA GLN A 60 1.59 3.15 5.40
C GLN A 60 1.56 1.65 5.66
N ILE A 61 0.38 1.16 6.03
CA ILE A 61 0.10 -0.26 6.13
C ILE A 61 -1.13 -0.56 5.28
N THR A 62 -0.95 -1.28 4.18
CA THR A 62 -2.06 -1.61 3.26
C THR A 62 -2.31 -3.10 3.31
N ARG A 63 -3.58 -3.50 3.48
CA ARG A 63 -4.01 -4.90 3.41
C ARG A 63 -5.16 -5.04 2.43
N SER A 64 -4.93 -5.71 1.32
CA SER A 64 -5.96 -6.04 0.33
C SER A 64 -5.66 -7.40 -0.28
N PRO A 65 -6.61 -8.30 -0.51
CA PRO A 65 -6.37 -9.52 -1.26
C PRO A 65 -5.97 -9.21 -2.73
N ASP A 66 -6.30 -8.02 -3.24
CA ASP A 66 -6.03 -7.60 -4.60
C ASP A 66 -4.86 -6.61 -4.74
N HIS A 67 -4.76 -6.05 -5.94
CA HIS A 67 -3.67 -5.20 -6.41
C HIS A 67 -3.52 -3.93 -5.56
N HIS A 68 -2.30 -3.58 -5.16
CA HIS A 68 -2.10 -2.29 -4.50
C HIS A 68 -0.81 -1.59 -4.89
N ILE A 69 -0.90 -0.26 -4.78
CA ILE A 69 0.21 0.67 -4.97
C ILE A 69 0.30 1.54 -3.73
N THR A 70 1.45 1.45 -3.06
CA THR A 70 1.69 2.16 -1.80
C THR A 70 2.85 3.13 -2.02
N ARG A 71 2.65 4.42 -1.74
CA ARG A 71 3.70 5.45 -1.85
C ARG A 71 3.81 6.31 -0.59
N SER A 72 4.99 6.30 0.00
CA SER A 72 5.37 7.01 1.20
C SER A 72 6.83 7.43 1.13
N PRO A 73 7.25 8.56 1.73
CA PRO A 73 8.65 8.89 1.93
C PRO A 73 9.27 8.19 3.16
N HIS A 74 8.50 7.49 4.00
CA HIS A 74 8.98 6.84 5.24
C HIS A 74 8.78 5.33 5.22
N HIS A 75 7.83 4.79 5.97
CA HIS A 75 7.71 3.33 6.13
C HIS A 75 6.52 2.77 5.37
N GLN A 76 6.71 1.59 4.76
CA GLN A 76 5.66 0.88 4.04
C GLN A 76 5.59 -0.60 4.37
N ILE A 77 4.37 -1.06 4.62
CA ILE A 77 4.05 -2.49 4.80
C ILE A 77 2.84 -2.85 3.95
N PRO A 78 3.02 -3.12 2.64
CA PRO A 78 2.04 -3.80 1.81
C PRO A 78 1.85 -5.29 2.11
N ARG A 79 0.58 -5.73 2.09
CA ARG A 79 0.17 -7.14 2.13
C ARG A 79 -0.98 -7.39 1.16
N SER A 80 -0.81 -8.36 0.28
CA SER A 80 -1.79 -8.80 -0.72
C SER A 80 -1.64 -10.26 -1.10
N LEU A 81 -2.67 -10.81 -1.74
CA LEU A 81 -2.60 -12.10 -2.41
C LEU A 81 -2.05 -11.92 -3.82
N HIS A 82 -2.47 -10.90 -4.58
CA HIS A 82 -2.05 -10.72 -5.97
C HIS A 82 -0.80 -9.82 -6.12
N HIS A 83 -0.97 -8.55 -6.51
CA HIS A 83 0.13 -7.72 -7.01
C HIS A 83 0.47 -6.55 -6.09
N GLN A 84 1.77 -6.27 -5.94
CA GLN A 84 2.26 -5.21 -5.05
C GLN A 84 3.30 -4.32 -5.71
N ILE A 85 3.13 -3.01 -5.54
CA ILE A 85 4.11 -2.00 -5.96
C ILE A 85 4.33 -1.00 -4.80
N PRO A 86 5.23 -1.32 -3.86
CA PRO A 86 5.71 -0.35 -2.87
C PRO A 86 6.74 0.60 -3.48
N ARG A 87 6.70 1.84 -2.99
CA ARG A 87 7.66 2.89 -3.30
C ARG A 87 7.92 3.72 -2.05
N SER A 88 9.11 3.53 -1.48
CA SER A 88 9.59 4.33 -0.35
C SER A 88 11.09 4.57 -0.44
N PRO A 89 11.61 5.78 -0.17
CA PRO A 89 13.05 5.95 -0.01
C PRO A 89 13.55 5.14 1.19
N ASP A 90 12.79 5.16 2.29
CA ASP A 90 13.03 4.51 3.59
C ASP A 90 12.59 3.01 3.63
N PRO A 91 12.76 2.30 4.78
CA PRO A 91 12.51 0.86 4.87
C PRO A 91 11.10 0.41 4.48
N HIS A 92 11.01 -0.72 3.78
CA HIS A 92 9.73 -1.35 3.45
C HIS A 92 9.75 -2.88 3.51
N ILE A 93 8.59 -3.44 3.81
CA ILE A 93 8.34 -4.88 3.89
C ILE A 93 7.19 -5.22 2.97
N THR A 94 7.34 -6.25 2.15
CA THR A 94 6.35 -6.61 1.12
C THR A 94 6.06 -8.10 1.20
N ARG A 95 4.78 -8.46 1.27
CA ARG A 95 4.39 -9.86 1.33
C ARG A 95 3.21 -10.17 0.43
N SER A 96 3.50 -10.92 -0.64
CA SER A 96 2.56 -11.36 -1.67
C SER A 96 2.83 -12.81 -2.03
N PRO A 97 1.82 -13.67 -2.16
CA PRO A 97 1.96 -14.95 -2.82
C PRO A 97 2.11 -14.83 -4.35
N HIS A 98 1.99 -13.63 -4.94
CA HIS A 98 2.23 -13.40 -6.36
C HIS A 98 3.28 -12.29 -6.62
N HIS A 99 3.25 -11.66 -7.80
CA HIS A 99 4.25 -10.71 -8.28
C HIS A 99 4.50 -9.49 -7.38
N GLN A 100 5.76 -9.08 -7.30
CA GLN A 100 6.20 -7.90 -6.54
C GLN A 100 7.17 -7.03 -7.34
N ILE A 101 6.97 -5.71 -7.28
CA ILE A 101 7.91 -4.73 -7.85
C ILE A 101 8.24 -3.66 -6.80
N PRO A 102 9.16 -3.94 -5.87
CA PRO A 102 9.59 -2.94 -4.89
C PRO A 102 10.60 -1.93 -5.47
N ARG A 103 10.46 -0.67 -5.06
CA ARG A 103 11.45 0.40 -5.33
C ARG A 103 11.80 1.13 -4.05
N SER A 104 13.07 1.11 -3.68
CA SER A 104 13.56 1.85 -2.51
C SER A 104 15.01 2.26 -2.62
N LEU A 105 15.38 3.27 -1.82
CA LEU A 105 16.76 3.67 -1.63
C LEU A 105 17.42 2.90 -0.47
N ASP A 106 16.62 2.35 0.46
CA ASP A 106 17.07 1.70 1.69
C ASP A 106 16.59 0.24 1.77
N HIS A 107 16.41 -0.25 3.00
CA HIS A 107 16.16 -1.65 3.33
C HIS A 107 14.81 -2.16 2.80
N GLN A 108 14.83 -3.36 2.23
CA GLN A 108 13.69 -4.07 1.64
C GLN A 108 13.60 -5.48 2.24
N ILE A 109 12.38 -5.92 2.51
CA ILE A 109 12.13 -7.33 2.88
C ILE A 109 10.95 -7.81 2.04
N PRO A 110 11.19 -8.32 0.82
CA PRO A 110 10.16 -8.93 0.01
C PRO A 110 10.00 -10.42 0.35
N THR A 111 8.77 -10.91 0.32
CA THR A 111 8.43 -12.32 0.55
C THR A 111 7.39 -12.74 -0.47
N SER A 112 7.79 -13.56 -1.46
CA SER A 112 6.92 -14.08 -2.51
C SER A 112 7.41 -15.42 -3.07
N PRO A 113 6.51 -16.35 -3.45
CA PRO A 113 6.83 -17.52 -4.23
C PRO A 113 7.01 -17.22 -5.73
N ASP A 114 6.58 -16.04 -6.19
CA ASP A 114 6.54 -15.63 -7.61
C ASP A 114 7.64 -14.61 -7.96
N PRO A 115 7.85 -14.30 -9.26
CA PRO A 115 8.91 -13.41 -9.70
C PRO A 115 8.92 -12.03 -9.02
N GLN A 116 10.12 -11.61 -8.64
CA GLN A 116 10.39 -10.34 -7.97
C GLN A 116 11.30 -9.47 -8.83
N ILE A 117 10.91 -8.21 -9.04
CA ILE A 117 11.76 -7.21 -9.70
C ILE A 117 12.09 -6.11 -8.70
N THR A 118 13.30 -6.17 -8.17
CA THR A 118 13.76 -5.24 -7.14
C THR A 118 14.69 -4.18 -7.72
N ARG A 119 14.42 -2.90 -7.41
CA ARG A 119 15.35 -1.79 -7.71
C ARG A 119 15.75 -1.10 -6.42
N SER A 120 17.03 -1.24 -6.04
CA SER A 120 17.64 -0.55 -4.90
C SER A 120 19.13 -0.26 -5.13
N PRO A 121 19.67 0.80 -4.50
CA PRO A 121 21.09 1.14 -4.55
C PRO A 121 21.92 0.38 -3.49
N HIS A 122 21.30 -0.25 -2.50
CA HIS A 122 21.97 -1.01 -1.45
C HIS A 122 21.73 -2.52 -1.60
N PRO A 123 22.74 -3.38 -1.33
CA PRO A 123 22.59 -4.84 -1.41
C PRO A 123 21.59 -5.36 -0.37
N GLN A 124 20.79 -6.34 -0.78
CA GLN A 124 19.59 -6.78 -0.09
C GLN A 124 19.52 -8.31 -0.09
N ILE A 125 19.20 -8.91 1.06
CA ILE A 125 18.93 -10.34 1.18
C ILE A 125 17.47 -10.56 0.76
N THR A 126 17.24 -11.39 -0.27
CA THR A 126 15.94 -12.08 -0.41
C THR A 126 16.13 -13.40 -1.13
N ARG A 127 15.59 -14.47 -0.54
CA ARG A 127 15.45 -15.78 -1.19
C ARG A 127 13.99 -16.05 -1.50
N SER A 128 13.74 -16.33 -2.77
CA SER A 128 12.64 -17.18 -3.23
C SER A 128 13.15 -18.63 -3.20
N PRO A 129 12.59 -19.55 -2.39
CA PRO A 129 12.70 -20.98 -2.63
C PRO A 129 11.64 -21.37 -3.68
N ASP A 130 12.10 -21.91 -4.81
CA ASP A 130 11.27 -22.76 -5.66
C ASP A 130 10.99 -24.07 -4.90
N HIS A 131 9.93 -24.77 -5.30
CA HIS A 131 9.73 -26.17 -4.90
C HIS A 131 10.88 -27.04 -5.45
#